data_AF-A0A170NP89-F1
#
_entry.id   AF-A0A170NP89-F1
#
_cell.length_a   1.000
_cell.length_b   1.000
_cell.length_c   1.000
_cell.angle_alpha   90.00
_cell.angle_beta   90.00
_cell.angle_gamma   90.00
#
_symmetry.space_group_name_H-M   'P 1'
#
loop_
_entity.id
_entity.type
_entity.pdbx_description
1 polymer ?
#
loop_
_entity_poly.entity_id
_entity_poly.type
_entity_poly.pdbx_seq_one_letter_code
_entity_poly.pdbx_strand_id
1 'polypeptide(L)'
;MENCITYFLRDESKNSNEYYRCISNFSNEVIEKIEIEANNIIENFINFIKNNSIEELRSREEYELEFLIIGVLWKTYIAKALNADRLSLNLLKLLFNLRTKSKFLRKSVDNLRGRLACKYLLKKEVEPSSVSYDESDFEKLLLWLTASGEFKYECKRMNTWLLFLKNSSEEYIIKVSKCAFKISLWFEKRSMEVLGVYTPNVQKFLNTNYRLYGIREDNVFCGRKEVEYHLNMVGAEILSKAFRKLFVKTKERKVLLPACICLKPEGVCKRKRVKDGFLCRNCSKSCRVNELTKLGKSHSFQVLIVPHETDAFSNAKNIRYGDVGVVGVACVLNLIEGGLKARSLNLVPQCVILDYCGCKSHWDNNGIQTDINCKKLFEILQVAENI
;
A
#
# COMPACT_ATOMS: atom_id res chain seq x y z
N MET A 1 6.95 -16.02 20.85
CA MET A 1 6.51 -14.94 19.93
C MET A 1 5.34 -14.16 20.55
N GLU A 2 5.55 -13.45 21.66
CA GLU A 2 4.42 -12.97 22.48
C GLU A 2 3.80 -11.62 22.08
N ASN A 3 4.35 -10.89 21.09
CA ASN A 3 3.88 -9.52 20.76
C ASN A 3 3.59 -9.26 19.27
N CYS A 4 3.37 -10.28 18.44
CA CYS A 4 2.99 -10.09 17.04
C CYS A 4 1.47 -9.87 16.88
N ILE A 5 1.05 -8.71 16.39
CA ILE A 5 -0.38 -8.37 16.22
C ILE A 5 -0.96 -9.03 14.97
N THR A 6 -0.34 -8.85 13.80
CA THR A 6 -0.82 -9.44 12.53
C THR A 6 0.28 -10.19 11.77
N TYR A 7 1.40 -9.52 11.49
CA TYR A 7 2.50 -10.06 10.70
C TYR A 7 3.84 -9.89 11.43
N PHE A 8 4.79 -10.76 11.14
CA PHE A 8 6.14 -10.75 11.71
C PHE A 8 7.16 -11.28 10.69
N LEU A 9 8.13 -10.45 10.32
CA LEU A 9 9.08 -10.76 9.23
C LEU A 9 10.40 -11.37 9.73
N ARG A 10 10.66 -11.33 11.04
CA ARG A 10 11.94 -11.80 11.59
C ARG A 10 11.94 -13.31 11.76
N ASP A 11 13.07 -13.91 11.44
CA ASP A 11 13.37 -15.31 11.73
C ASP A 11 14.10 -15.48 13.08
N GLU A 12 14.62 -16.68 13.34
CA GLU A 12 15.37 -17.03 14.55
C GLU A 12 16.65 -16.20 14.73
N SER A 13 17.23 -15.69 13.64
CA SER A 13 18.38 -14.78 13.64
C SER A 13 17.99 -13.32 13.94
N LYS A 14 16.73 -13.07 14.33
CA LYS A 14 16.16 -11.78 14.75
C LYS A 14 16.26 -10.67 13.71
N ASN A 15 16.40 -11.02 12.43
CA ASN A 15 16.32 -10.11 11.30
C ASN A 15 15.38 -10.69 10.23
N SER A 16 15.09 -9.93 9.20
CA SER A 16 14.16 -10.30 8.12
C SER A 16 14.86 -10.54 6.78
N ASN A 17 16.12 -11.00 6.79
CA ASN A 17 16.87 -11.26 5.55
C ASN A 17 16.21 -12.37 4.72
N GLU A 18 15.75 -13.42 5.40
CA GLU A 18 15.05 -14.53 4.77
C GLU A 18 13.75 -14.10 4.11
N TYR A 19 12.99 -13.20 4.75
CA TYR A 19 11.83 -12.56 4.13
C TYR A 19 12.20 -11.84 2.83
N TYR A 20 13.26 -11.02 2.81
CA TYR A 20 13.65 -10.29 1.60
C TYR A 20 14.18 -11.20 0.48
N ARG A 21 14.79 -12.33 0.81
CA ARG A 21 15.14 -13.37 -0.18
C ARG A 21 13.89 -14.02 -0.75
N CYS A 22 12.97 -14.42 0.12
CA CYS A 22 11.70 -15.06 -0.24
C CYS A 22 10.85 -14.16 -1.14
N ILE A 23 10.61 -12.91 -0.75
CA ILE A 23 9.75 -11.99 -1.51
C ILE A 23 10.36 -11.59 -2.86
N SER A 24 11.69 -11.50 -2.97
CA SER A 24 12.36 -11.24 -4.23
C SER A 24 12.13 -12.38 -5.23
N ASN A 25 12.24 -13.64 -4.80
CA ASN A 25 11.97 -14.79 -5.65
C ASN A 25 10.49 -14.88 -6.02
N PHE A 26 9.61 -14.73 -5.03
CA PHE A 26 8.18 -14.87 -5.24
C PHE A 26 7.58 -13.76 -6.12
N SER A 27 8.07 -12.53 -6.01
CA SER A 27 7.64 -11.46 -6.92
C SER A 27 8.03 -11.73 -8.38
N ASN A 28 9.15 -12.41 -8.65
CA ASN A 28 9.48 -12.84 -10.02
C ASN A 28 8.50 -13.91 -10.51
N GLU A 29 8.18 -14.91 -9.67
CA GLU A 29 7.19 -15.95 -9.99
C GLU A 29 5.82 -15.33 -10.34
N VAL A 30 5.42 -14.28 -9.61
CA VAL A 30 4.16 -13.57 -9.85
C VAL A 30 4.17 -12.81 -11.18
N ILE A 31 5.26 -12.10 -11.51
CA ILE A 31 5.39 -11.42 -12.82
C ILE A 31 5.38 -12.44 -13.96
N GLU A 32 6.14 -13.52 -13.85
CA GLU A 32 6.16 -14.60 -14.84
C GLU A 32 4.76 -15.21 -15.04
N LYS A 33 4.00 -15.41 -13.95
CA LYS A 33 2.64 -15.90 -14.04
C LYS A 33 1.71 -14.97 -14.82
N ILE A 34 1.82 -13.65 -14.58
CA ILE A 34 1.04 -12.64 -15.29
C ILE A 34 1.45 -12.56 -16.75
N GLU A 35 2.75 -12.66 -17.04
CA GLU A 35 3.26 -12.68 -18.41
C GLU A 35 2.68 -13.89 -19.18
N ILE A 36 2.73 -15.09 -18.61
CA ILE A 36 2.20 -16.30 -19.25
C ILE A 36 0.68 -16.19 -19.52
N GLU A 37 -0.11 -15.67 -18.57
CA GLU A 37 -1.57 -15.71 -18.67
C GLU A 37 -2.20 -14.45 -19.31
N ALA A 38 -1.56 -13.30 -19.17
CA ALA A 38 -2.14 -12.00 -19.48
C ALA A 38 -1.28 -11.12 -20.41
N ASN A 39 -0.18 -11.62 -20.99
CA ASN A 39 0.71 -10.80 -21.84
C ASN A 39 -0.04 -9.97 -22.88
N ASN A 40 -0.94 -10.58 -23.64
CA ASN A 40 -1.71 -9.88 -24.68
C ASN A 40 -2.65 -8.81 -24.11
N ILE A 41 -3.17 -9.00 -22.90
CA ILE A 41 -4.02 -8.00 -22.24
C ILE A 41 -3.17 -6.80 -21.82
N ILE A 42 -2.00 -7.06 -21.20
CA ILE A 42 -1.06 -6.01 -20.80
C ILE A 42 -0.57 -5.22 -22.01
N GLU A 43 -0.18 -5.89 -23.10
CA GLU A 43 0.25 -5.23 -24.34
C GLU A 43 -0.87 -4.39 -24.97
N ASN A 44 -2.10 -4.92 -25.01
CA ASN A 44 -3.25 -4.15 -25.50
C ASN A 44 -3.51 -2.91 -24.65
N PHE A 45 -3.38 -3.02 -23.33
CA PHE A 45 -3.51 -1.89 -22.43
C PHE A 45 -2.40 -0.85 -22.66
N ILE A 46 -1.14 -1.27 -22.74
CA ILE A 46 0.00 -0.39 -23.02
C ILE A 46 -0.19 0.34 -24.36
N ASN A 47 -0.61 -0.37 -25.40
CA ASN A 47 -0.90 0.21 -26.72
C ASN A 47 -2.06 1.21 -26.64
N PHE A 48 -3.10 0.93 -25.86
CA PHE A 48 -4.18 1.87 -25.61
C PHE A 48 -3.66 3.16 -24.95
N ILE A 49 -2.82 3.06 -23.91
CA ILE A 49 -2.21 4.23 -23.25
C ILE A 49 -1.42 5.06 -24.26
N LYS A 50 -0.56 4.41 -25.04
CA LYS A 50 0.30 5.06 -26.04
C LYS A 50 -0.51 5.75 -27.13
N ASN A 51 -1.44 5.05 -27.75
CA ASN A 51 -2.20 5.54 -28.89
C ASN A 51 -3.15 6.70 -28.51
N ASN A 52 -3.63 6.72 -27.27
CA ASN A 52 -4.55 7.76 -26.78
C ASN A 52 -3.84 8.83 -25.93
N SER A 53 -2.51 8.77 -25.78
CA SER A 53 -1.72 9.72 -24.98
C SER A 53 -2.27 9.94 -23.56
N ILE A 54 -2.73 8.87 -22.92
CA ILE A 54 -3.42 8.94 -21.62
C ILE A 54 -2.46 9.38 -20.50
N GLU A 55 -1.25 8.82 -20.50
CA GLU A 55 -0.18 9.14 -19.57
C GLU A 55 1.18 8.80 -20.18
N GLU A 56 2.26 9.31 -19.57
CA GLU A 56 3.61 8.83 -19.90
C GLU A 56 3.71 7.33 -19.62
N LEU A 57 4.28 6.59 -20.57
CA LEU A 57 4.43 5.14 -20.42
C LEU A 57 5.30 4.82 -19.21
N ARG A 58 4.77 3.89 -18.41
CA ARG A 58 5.39 3.36 -17.20
C ARG A 58 6.08 2.03 -17.49
N SER A 59 6.78 1.51 -16.48
CA SER A 59 7.39 0.19 -16.63
C SER A 59 6.29 -0.86 -16.81
N ARG A 60 6.62 -1.94 -17.51
CA ARG A 60 5.67 -3.03 -17.74
C ARG A 60 5.21 -3.66 -16.42
N GLU A 61 6.14 -3.81 -15.48
CA GLU A 61 5.91 -4.37 -14.16
C GLU A 61 4.91 -3.52 -13.34
N GLU A 62 4.84 -2.20 -13.57
CA GLU A 62 3.79 -1.37 -12.96
C GLU A 62 2.39 -1.76 -13.46
N TYR A 63 2.23 -2.04 -14.76
CA TYR A 63 0.94 -2.45 -15.34
C TYR A 63 0.56 -3.88 -14.97
N GLU A 64 1.54 -4.79 -14.87
CA GLU A 64 1.33 -6.15 -14.40
C GLU A 64 0.89 -6.15 -12.93
N LEU A 65 1.51 -5.34 -12.08
CA LEU A 65 1.07 -5.16 -10.70
C LEU A 65 -0.34 -4.59 -10.62
N GLU A 66 -0.70 -3.61 -11.45
CA GLU A 66 -2.08 -3.09 -11.49
C GLU A 66 -3.08 -4.18 -11.85
N PHE A 67 -2.74 -5.04 -12.81
CA PHE A 67 -3.59 -6.16 -13.20
C PHE A 67 -3.82 -7.14 -12.04
N LEU A 68 -2.76 -7.44 -11.27
CA LEU A 68 -2.85 -8.25 -10.07
C LEU A 68 -3.71 -7.58 -8.98
N ILE A 69 -3.50 -6.28 -8.74
CA ILE A 69 -4.29 -5.49 -7.79
C ILE A 69 -5.78 -5.56 -8.16
N ILE A 70 -6.11 -5.33 -9.43
CA ILE A 70 -7.49 -5.43 -9.93
C ILE A 70 -8.07 -6.81 -9.62
N GLY A 71 -7.35 -7.89 -9.97
CA GLY A 71 -7.82 -9.26 -9.72
C GLY A 71 -8.07 -9.55 -8.25
N VAL A 72 -7.12 -9.21 -7.37
CA VAL A 72 -7.25 -9.44 -5.92
C VAL A 72 -8.40 -8.60 -5.35
N LEU A 73 -8.48 -7.31 -5.67
CA LEU A 73 -9.56 -6.45 -5.15
C LEU A 73 -10.93 -6.86 -5.68
N TRP A 74 -11.00 -7.31 -6.94
CA TRP A 74 -12.22 -7.88 -7.50
C TRP A 74 -12.67 -9.08 -6.67
N LYS A 75 -11.81 -10.07 -6.51
CA LYS A 75 -12.10 -11.26 -5.70
C LYS A 75 -12.49 -10.92 -4.27
N THR A 76 -11.81 -9.96 -3.64
CA THR A 76 -12.04 -9.62 -2.24
C THR A 76 -13.32 -8.82 -2.02
N TYR A 77 -13.70 -7.94 -2.95
CA TYR A 77 -14.72 -6.92 -2.72
C TYR A 77 -15.91 -6.91 -3.66
N ILE A 78 -15.92 -7.67 -4.77
CA ILE A 78 -17.02 -7.60 -5.75
C ILE A 78 -18.37 -7.94 -5.10
N ALA A 79 -18.45 -8.97 -4.26
CA ALA A 79 -19.68 -9.33 -3.56
C ALA A 79 -20.21 -8.17 -2.70
N LYS A 80 -19.33 -7.46 -1.99
CA LYS A 80 -19.72 -6.28 -1.19
C LYS A 80 -20.14 -5.11 -2.07
N ALA A 81 -19.46 -4.91 -3.20
CA ALA A 81 -19.76 -3.85 -4.15
C ALA A 81 -21.13 -4.04 -4.81
N LEU A 82 -21.47 -5.27 -5.22
CA LEU A 82 -22.75 -5.57 -5.87
C LEU A 82 -23.94 -5.43 -4.92
N ASN A 83 -23.76 -5.81 -3.65
CA ASN A 83 -24.79 -5.72 -2.61
C ASN A 83 -24.97 -4.30 -2.03
N ALA A 84 -24.03 -3.39 -2.28
CA ALA A 84 -24.11 -2.02 -1.79
C ALA A 84 -24.97 -1.15 -2.72
N ASP A 85 -25.82 -0.31 -2.13
CA ASP A 85 -26.65 0.60 -2.91
C ASP A 85 -25.82 1.80 -3.42
N ARG A 86 -26.04 2.17 -4.69
CA ARG A 86 -25.24 3.20 -5.38
C ARG A 86 -25.34 4.57 -4.72
N LEU A 87 -26.49 4.90 -4.12
CA LEU A 87 -26.72 6.17 -3.43
C LEU A 87 -25.85 6.30 -2.18
N SER A 88 -25.80 5.26 -1.35
CA SER A 88 -24.97 5.23 -0.14
C SER A 88 -23.48 5.27 -0.47
N LEU A 89 -23.04 4.58 -1.53
CA LEU A 89 -21.65 4.66 -2.00
C LEU A 89 -21.27 6.07 -2.47
N ASN A 90 -22.14 6.73 -3.23
CA ASN A 90 -21.93 8.11 -3.67
C ASN A 90 -21.88 9.09 -2.49
N LEU A 91 -22.73 8.91 -1.48
CA LEU A 91 -22.70 9.70 -0.25
C LEU A 91 -21.36 9.52 0.49
N LEU A 92 -20.90 8.28 0.65
CA LEU A 92 -19.60 7.97 1.28
C LEU A 92 -18.42 8.59 0.52
N LYS A 93 -18.44 8.53 -0.81
CA LYS A 93 -17.46 9.20 -1.69
C LYS A 93 -17.47 10.72 -1.51
N LEU A 94 -18.65 11.34 -1.42
CA LEU A 94 -18.77 12.77 -1.18
C LEU A 94 -18.21 13.16 0.20
N LEU A 95 -18.52 12.40 1.25
CA LEU A 95 -17.99 12.62 2.59
C LEU A 95 -16.46 12.51 2.63
N PHE A 96 -15.89 11.54 1.92
CA PHE A 96 -14.43 11.43 1.77
C PHE A 96 -13.81 12.67 1.10
N ASN A 97 -14.43 13.15 0.02
CA ASN A 97 -13.98 14.36 -0.67
C ASN A 97 -14.10 15.62 0.21
N LEU A 98 -15.12 15.72 1.06
CA LEU A 98 -15.26 16.82 2.02
C LEU A 98 -14.17 16.78 3.09
N ARG A 99 -13.87 15.59 3.64
CA ARG A 99 -12.78 15.39 4.61
C ARG A 99 -11.42 15.84 4.07
N THR A 100 -11.13 15.52 2.81
CA THR A 100 -9.83 15.86 2.20
C THR A 100 -9.68 17.36 1.92
N LYS A 101 -10.78 18.10 1.74
CA LYS A 101 -10.78 19.54 1.43
C LYS A 101 -10.87 20.44 2.67
N SER A 102 -11.51 20.00 3.76
CA SER A 102 -11.74 20.83 4.94
C SER A 102 -11.19 20.21 6.23
N LYS A 103 -10.15 20.83 6.80
CA LYS A 103 -9.62 20.43 8.12
C LYS A 103 -10.62 20.71 9.26
N PHE A 104 -11.51 21.69 9.09
CA PHE A 104 -12.45 22.14 10.12
C PHE A 104 -13.58 21.14 10.38
N LEU A 105 -14.03 20.41 9.35
CA LEU A 105 -15.13 19.45 9.45
C LEU A 105 -14.69 18.01 9.77
N ARG A 106 -13.39 17.78 9.95
CA ARG A 106 -12.78 16.43 10.01
C ARG A 106 -13.46 15.52 11.04
N LYS A 107 -13.61 15.95 12.29
CA LYS A 107 -14.16 15.10 13.38
C LYS A 107 -15.62 14.69 13.16
N SER A 108 -16.46 15.61 12.65
CA SER A 108 -17.87 15.35 12.38
C SER A 108 -18.05 14.45 11.17
N VAL A 109 -17.25 14.67 10.12
CA VAL A 109 -17.25 13.83 8.91
C VAL A 109 -16.74 12.42 9.24
N ASP A 110 -15.71 12.28 10.08
CA ASP A 110 -15.15 10.99 10.48
C ASP A 110 -16.17 10.12 11.23
N ASN A 111 -16.92 10.71 12.17
CA ASN A 111 -17.98 10.01 12.91
C ASN A 111 -19.14 9.56 12.00
N LEU A 112 -19.60 10.44 11.11
CA LEU A 112 -20.68 10.12 10.18
C LEU A 112 -20.24 9.03 9.19
N ARG A 113 -19.04 9.19 8.63
CA ARG A 113 -18.45 8.23 7.68
C ARG A 113 -18.21 6.88 8.33
N GLY A 114 -17.69 6.80 9.56
CA GLY A 114 -17.51 5.54 10.28
C GLY A 114 -18.82 4.77 10.48
N ARG A 115 -19.91 5.47 10.85
CA ARG A 115 -21.26 4.87 10.96
C ARG A 115 -21.79 4.36 9.62
N LEU A 116 -21.68 5.17 8.57
CA LEU A 116 -22.16 4.81 7.24
C LEU A 116 -21.31 3.68 6.63
N ALA A 117 -19.98 3.72 6.77
CA ALA A 117 -19.09 2.66 6.32
C ALA A 117 -19.42 1.33 7.01
N CYS A 118 -19.65 1.34 8.32
CA CYS A 118 -20.09 0.15 9.04
C CYS A 118 -21.41 -0.41 8.49
N LYS A 119 -22.39 0.47 8.20
CA LYS A 119 -23.70 0.08 7.67
C LYS A 119 -23.66 -0.40 6.20
N TYR A 120 -22.80 0.15 5.35
CA TYR A 120 -22.88 -0.04 3.91
C TYR A 120 -21.68 -0.77 3.29
N LEU A 121 -20.49 -0.70 3.91
CA LEU A 121 -19.27 -1.34 3.41
C LEU A 121 -18.91 -2.61 4.20
N LEU A 122 -19.22 -2.67 5.49
CA LEU A 122 -18.81 -3.76 6.39
C LEU A 122 -19.93 -4.78 6.67
N LYS A 123 -21.05 -4.73 5.94
CA LYS A 123 -22.07 -5.78 5.99
C LYS A 123 -21.43 -7.13 5.68
N LYS A 124 -21.95 -8.18 6.34
CA LYS A 124 -21.56 -9.56 6.04
C LYS A 124 -21.68 -9.81 4.54
N GLU A 125 -20.71 -10.53 4.01
CA GLU A 125 -20.74 -11.00 2.63
C GLU A 125 -21.99 -11.87 2.46
N VAL A 126 -22.88 -11.44 1.58
CA VAL A 126 -23.95 -12.24 1.03
C VAL A 126 -23.50 -12.59 -0.38
N GLU A 127 -23.60 -13.86 -0.77
CA GLU A 127 -23.29 -14.23 -2.15
C GLU A 127 -24.18 -13.42 -3.11
N PRO A 128 -23.60 -12.68 -4.06
CA PRO A 128 -24.39 -11.98 -5.05
C PRO A 128 -25.14 -12.99 -5.92
N SER A 129 -26.33 -12.63 -6.38
CA SER A 129 -27.16 -13.49 -7.24
C SER A 129 -26.44 -13.94 -8.53
N SER A 130 -25.53 -13.11 -9.05
CA SER A 130 -24.57 -13.44 -10.11
C SER A 130 -23.51 -12.34 -10.25
N VAL A 131 -22.32 -12.70 -10.73
CA VAL A 131 -21.25 -11.77 -11.16
C VAL A 131 -21.11 -11.92 -12.68
N SER A 132 -21.32 -10.84 -13.44
CA SER A 132 -21.29 -10.85 -14.91
C SER A 132 -19.88 -10.67 -15.46
N TYR A 133 -18.97 -10.07 -14.69
CA TYR A 133 -17.60 -9.72 -15.10
C TYR A 133 -17.53 -8.67 -16.22
N ASP A 134 -18.61 -7.92 -16.41
CA ASP A 134 -18.70 -6.84 -17.39
C ASP A 134 -18.19 -5.49 -16.86
N GLU A 135 -18.39 -4.44 -17.65
CA GLU A 135 -18.04 -3.07 -17.30
C GLU A 135 -18.80 -2.56 -16.06
N SER A 136 -20.09 -2.87 -15.94
CA SER A 136 -20.94 -2.41 -14.84
C SER A 136 -20.48 -2.98 -13.50
N ASP A 137 -20.07 -4.26 -13.47
CA ASP A 137 -19.45 -4.87 -12.30
C ASP A 137 -18.14 -4.16 -11.92
N PHE A 138 -17.30 -3.83 -12.91
CA PHE A 138 -16.05 -3.08 -12.70
C PHE A 138 -16.32 -1.67 -12.14
N GLU A 139 -17.30 -0.96 -12.69
CA GLU A 139 -17.71 0.37 -12.20
C GLU A 139 -18.21 0.31 -10.76
N LYS A 140 -19.02 -0.70 -10.41
CA LYS A 140 -19.51 -0.89 -9.04
C LYS A 140 -18.38 -1.19 -8.08
N LEU A 141 -17.45 -2.07 -8.45
CA LEU A 141 -16.25 -2.35 -7.65
C LEU A 141 -15.46 -1.06 -7.41
N LEU A 142 -15.15 -0.32 -8.46
CA LEU A 142 -14.38 0.92 -8.38
C LEU A 142 -15.08 1.98 -7.52
N LEU A 143 -16.41 2.08 -7.61
CA LEU A 143 -17.21 2.95 -6.76
C LEU A 143 -17.13 2.55 -5.29
N TRP A 144 -17.21 1.25 -4.98
CA TRP A 144 -17.08 0.73 -3.62
C TRP A 144 -15.69 1.02 -3.03
N LEU A 145 -14.63 0.74 -3.80
CA LEU A 145 -13.24 1.02 -3.40
C LEU A 145 -13.01 2.53 -3.18
N THR A 146 -13.54 3.37 -4.06
CA THR A 146 -13.45 4.83 -3.90
C THR A 146 -14.22 5.30 -2.66
N ALA A 147 -15.41 4.74 -2.41
CA ALA A 147 -16.23 5.07 -1.24
C ALA A 147 -15.57 4.63 0.07
N SER A 148 -14.79 3.53 0.05
CA SER A 148 -14.03 3.07 1.21
C SER A 148 -12.91 4.02 1.60
N GLY A 149 -12.38 4.81 0.67
CA GLY A 149 -11.34 5.81 0.91
C GLY A 149 -9.94 5.26 1.23
N GLU A 150 -9.76 3.94 1.18
CA GLU A 150 -8.51 3.25 1.53
C GLU A 150 -7.64 2.90 0.31
N PHE A 151 -8.10 3.21 -0.90
CA PHE A 151 -7.49 2.78 -2.16
C PHE A 151 -7.33 3.93 -3.17
N LYS A 152 -6.94 5.11 -2.70
CA LYS A 152 -7.06 6.33 -3.49
C LYS A 152 -6.19 6.28 -4.75
N TYR A 153 -4.93 5.86 -4.65
CA TYR A 153 -4.04 5.81 -5.81
C TYR A 153 -4.22 4.53 -6.62
N GLU A 154 -4.60 3.39 -6.03
CA GLU A 154 -5.02 2.23 -6.80
C GLU A 154 -6.27 2.54 -7.64
N CYS A 155 -7.29 3.19 -7.06
CA CYS A 155 -8.48 3.61 -7.79
C CYS A 155 -8.14 4.56 -8.93
N LYS A 156 -7.14 5.44 -8.77
CA LYS A 156 -6.68 6.31 -9.86
C LYS A 156 -6.16 5.49 -11.04
N ARG A 157 -5.39 4.43 -10.79
CA ARG A 157 -4.92 3.51 -11.84
C ARG A 157 -6.06 2.71 -12.45
N MET A 158 -6.94 2.17 -11.61
CA MET A 158 -8.11 1.40 -12.07
C MET A 158 -9.08 2.22 -12.92
N ASN A 159 -9.19 3.55 -12.73
CA ASN A 159 -9.97 4.41 -13.62
C ASN A 159 -9.40 4.41 -15.04
N THR A 160 -8.08 4.35 -15.21
CA THR A 160 -7.46 4.22 -16.53
C THR A 160 -7.77 2.87 -17.18
N TRP A 161 -7.77 1.79 -16.38
CA TRP A 161 -8.23 0.48 -16.84
C TRP A 161 -9.71 0.49 -17.24
N LEU A 162 -10.57 1.17 -16.49
CA LEU A 162 -11.98 1.33 -16.85
C LEU A 162 -12.14 2.07 -18.19
N LEU A 163 -11.32 3.10 -18.46
CA LEU A 163 -11.33 3.79 -19.76
C LEU A 163 -10.94 2.84 -20.91
N PHE A 164 -9.94 1.99 -20.71
CA PHE A 164 -9.57 0.96 -21.68
C PHE A 164 -10.71 -0.04 -21.93
N LEU A 165 -11.34 -0.54 -20.85
CA LEU A 165 -12.45 -1.48 -20.95
C LEU A 165 -13.65 -0.88 -21.69
N LYS A 166 -14.00 0.39 -21.42
CA LYS A 166 -15.06 1.13 -22.12
C LYS A 166 -14.85 1.28 -23.63
N ASN A 167 -13.60 1.16 -24.09
CA ASN A 167 -13.24 1.20 -25.50
C ASN A 167 -13.03 -0.19 -26.11
N SER A 168 -13.44 -1.25 -25.39
CA SER A 168 -13.32 -2.64 -25.80
C SER A 168 -14.69 -3.27 -26.04
N SER A 169 -14.74 -4.41 -26.74
CA SER A 169 -15.98 -5.18 -26.86
C SER A 169 -16.35 -5.84 -25.54
N GLU A 170 -17.64 -6.05 -25.31
CA GLU A 170 -18.15 -6.71 -24.10
C GLU A 170 -17.51 -8.10 -23.87
N GLU A 171 -17.36 -8.89 -24.94
CA GLU A 171 -16.66 -10.19 -24.89
C GLU A 171 -15.22 -10.04 -24.36
N TYR A 172 -14.52 -9.01 -24.82
CA TYR A 172 -13.15 -8.75 -24.40
C TYR A 172 -13.09 -8.27 -22.94
N ILE A 173 -14.03 -7.44 -22.49
CA ILE A 173 -14.13 -7.00 -21.09
C ILE A 173 -14.28 -8.23 -20.18
N ILE A 174 -15.23 -9.11 -20.51
CA ILE A 174 -15.47 -10.35 -19.74
C ILE A 174 -14.21 -11.23 -19.71
N LYS A 175 -13.51 -11.36 -20.86
CA LYS A 175 -12.23 -12.09 -20.93
C LYS A 175 -11.17 -11.49 -20.00
N VAL A 176 -11.00 -10.17 -20.02
CA VAL A 176 -10.01 -9.46 -19.19
C VAL A 176 -10.33 -9.65 -17.71
N SER A 177 -11.56 -9.39 -17.31
CA SER A 177 -12.03 -9.51 -15.92
C SER A 177 -11.90 -10.94 -15.39
N LYS A 178 -12.28 -11.97 -16.18
CA LYS A 178 -12.10 -13.38 -15.81
C LYS A 178 -10.64 -13.79 -15.71
N CYS A 179 -9.77 -13.26 -16.58
CA CYS A 179 -8.32 -13.50 -16.51
C CYS A 179 -7.73 -12.93 -15.20
N ALA A 180 -8.04 -11.67 -14.88
CA ALA A 180 -7.61 -11.04 -13.62
C ALA A 180 -8.09 -11.83 -12.40
N PHE A 181 -9.36 -12.27 -12.41
CA PHE A 181 -9.93 -13.10 -11.34
C PHE A 181 -9.21 -14.45 -11.21
N LYS A 182 -8.94 -15.15 -12.33
CA LYS A 182 -8.20 -16.42 -12.33
C LYS A 182 -6.79 -16.29 -11.75
N ILE A 183 -6.05 -15.25 -12.14
CA ILE A 183 -4.73 -14.97 -11.58
C ILE A 183 -4.83 -14.70 -10.08
N SER A 184 -5.86 -14.00 -9.62
CA SER A 184 -6.06 -13.73 -8.19
C SER A 184 -6.32 -14.99 -7.35
N LEU A 185 -7.02 -15.99 -7.90
CA LEU A 185 -7.23 -17.29 -7.24
C LEU A 185 -5.91 -18.04 -7.07
N TRP A 186 -5.11 -18.07 -8.14
CA TRP A 186 -3.77 -18.64 -8.07
C TRP A 186 -2.90 -17.89 -7.05
N PHE A 187 -2.91 -16.56 -7.10
CA PHE A 187 -2.10 -15.72 -6.23
C PHE A 187 -2.46 -15.93 -4.76
N GLU A 188 -3.75 -15.97 -4.40
CA GLU A 188 -4.16 -16.20 -3.02
C GLU A 188 -3.62 -17.53 -2.49
N LYS A 189 -3.82 -18.62 -3.24
CA LYS A 189 -3.32 -19.94 -2.85
C LYS A 189 -1.80 -19.94 -2.74
N ARG A 190 -1.11 -19.49 -3.79
CA ARG A 190 0.34 -19.58 -3.89
C ARG A 190 1.04 -18.65 -2.89
N SER A 191 0.53 -17.45 -2.70
CA SER A 191 1.05 -16.53 -1.70
C SER A 191 0.86 -17.04 -0.28
N MET A 192 -0.21 -17.78 0.02
CA MET A 192 -0.36 -18.42 1.32
C MET A 192 0.73 -19.47 1.58
N GLU A 193 1.04 -20.30 0.58
CA GLU A 193 2.10 -21.31 0.68
C GLU A 193 3.48 -20.69 0.94
N VAL A 194 3.76 -19.52 0.33
CA VAL A 194 5.09 -18.90 0.35
C VAL A 194 5.24 -17.85 1.46
N LEU A 195 4.22 -17.03 1.68
CA LEU A 195 4.26 -15.87 2.57
C LEU A 195 3.43 -16.03 3.85
N GLY A 196 2.60 -17.07 3.95
CA GLY A 196 1.73 -17.29 5.12
C GLY A 196 2.50 -17.42 6.45
N VAL A 197 3.77 -17.86 6.38
CA VAL A 197 4.68 -17.89 7.54
C VAL A 197 4.93 -16.49 8.14
N TYR A 198 4.81 -15.43 7.34
CA TYR A 198 5.04 -14.05 7.77
C TYR A 198 3.77 -13.33 8.24
N THR A 199 2.59 -13.90 8.02
CA THR A 199 1.28 -13.33 8.40
C THR A 199 0.52 -14.15 9.47
N PRO A 200 1.19 -14.81 10.44
CA PRO A 200 0.62 -15.90 11.22
C PRO A 200 -0.59 -15.51 12.08
N ASN A 201 -0.78 -14.22 12.36
CA ASN A 201 -1.82 -13.72 13.25
C ASN A 201 -2.91 -12.90 12.54
N VAL A 202 -2.89 -12.76 11.21
CA VAL A 202 -3.91 -11.97 10.50
C VAL A 202 -5.31 -12.51 10.78
N GLN A 203 -5.54 -13.81 10.57
CA GLN A 203 -6.86 -14.40 10.79
C GLN A 203 -7.29 -14.35 12.26
N LYS A 204 -6.35 -14.54 13.19
CA LYS A 204 -6.61 -14.39 14.64
C LYS A 204 -7.05 -12.96 14.95
N PHE A 205 -6.32 -11.96 14.48
CA PHE A 205 -6.62 -10.55 14.68
C PHE A 205 -8.02 -10.17 14.16
N LEU A 206 -8.37 -10.62 12.95
CA LEU A 206 -9.69 -10.37 12.36
C LEU A 206 -10.83 -11.00 13.18
N ASN A 207 -10.58 -12.15 13.81
CA ASN A 207 -11.57 -12.86 14.62
C ASN A 207 -11.71 -12.29 16.05
N THR A 208 -10.66 -11.67 16.59
CA THR A 208 -10.64 -11.16 17.98
C THR A 208 -10.64 -9.64 18.04
N ASN A 209 -9.48 -9.02 17.83
CA ASN A 209 -9.22 -7.62 18.13
C ASN A 209 -9.99 -6.69 17.20
N TYR A 210 -10.13 -7.06 15.93
CA TYR A 210 -10.87 -6.29 14.93
C TYR A 210 -12.34 -6.07 15.32
N ARG A 211 -12.99 -7.03 15.99
CA ARG A 211 -14.38 -6.87 16.45
C ARG A 211 -14.55 -5.70 17.43
N LEU A 212 -13.49 -5.35 18.16
CA LEU A 212 -13.47 -4.24 19.11
C LEU A 212 -13.33 -2.87 18.41
N TYR A 213 -13.06 -2.83 17.11
CA TYR A 213 -12.80 -1.58 16.39
C TYR A 213 -14.09 -0.83 16.05
N GLY A 214 -15.25 -1.47 16.13
CA GLY A 214 -16.56 -0.80 16.12
C GLY A 214 -16.80 0.08 14.88
N ILE A 215 -17.05 1.38 15.10
CA ILE A 215 -17.37 2.36 14.04
C ILE A 215 -16.16 3.23 13.64
N ARG A 216 -14.95 2.72 13.84
CA ARG A 216 -13.73 3.40 13.38
C ARG A 216 -13.78 3.68 11.88
N GLU A 217 -13.13 4.76 11.46
CA GLU A 217 -13.11 5.16 10.06
C GLU A 217 -12.16 4.30 9.22
N ASP A 218 -11.03 3.91 9.80
CA ASP A 218 -10.01 3.04 9.20
C ASP A 218 -10.37 1.54 9.27
N ASN A 219 -11.65 1.22 9.46
CA ASN A 219 -12.10 -0.14 9.71
C ASN A 219 -11.92 -1.03 8.46
N VAL A 220 -12.10 -0.49 7.25
CA VAL A 220 -11.76 -1.22 6.02
C VAL A 220 -10.26 -1.51 5.92
N PHE A 221 -9.41 -0.59 6.39
CA PHE A 221 -7.96 -0.78 6.42
C PHE A 221 -7.51 -1.81 7.47
N CYS A 222 -8.06 -1.76 8.69
CA CYS A 222 -7.75 -2.76 9.71
C CYS A 222 -8.43 -4.11 9.43
N GLY A 223 -9.47 -4.15 8.59
CA GLY A 223 -10.22 -5.36 8.21
C GLY A 223 -9.70 -6.08 6.98
N ARG A 224 -8.50 -5.73 6.50
CA ARG A 224 -7.85 -6.35 5.34
C ARG A 224 -7.66 -7.85 5.53
N LYS A 225 -8.00 -8.63 4.50
CA LYS A 225 -7.78 -10.09 4.47
C LYS A 225 -6.29 -10.40 4.29
N GLU A 226 -5.88 -11.61 4.66
CA GLU A 226 -4.48 -12.06 4.57
C GLU A 226 -3.90 -11.94 3.15
N VAL A 227 -4.67 -12.27 2.11
CA VAL A 227 -4.27 -12.07 0.71
C VAL A 227 -3.90 -10.62 0.38
N GLU A 228 -4.48 -9.63 1.07
CA GLU A 228 -4.14 -8.22 0.86
C GLU A 228 -2.81 -7.84 1.54
N TYR A 229 -2.42 -8.54 2.61
CA TYR A 229 -1.06 -8.42 3.16
C TYR A 229 -0.05 -8.98 2.16
N HIS A 230 -0.30 -10.16 1.60
CA HIS A 230 0.58 -10.75 0.59
C HIS A 230 0.66 -9.91 -0.67
N LEU A 231 -0.47 -9.36 -1.15
CA LEU A 231 -0.50 -8.42 -2.27
C LEU A 231 0.42 -7.23 -2.00
N ASN A 232 0.33 -6.64 -0.81
CA ASN A 232 1.18 -5.51 -0.45
C ASN A 232 2.67 -5.87 -0.32
N MET A 233 3.00 -7.05 0.21
CA MET A 233 4.38 -7.53 0.26
C MET A 233 4.97 -7.67 -1.15
N VAL A 234 4.22 -8.33 -2.05
CA VAL A 234 4.64 -8.56 -3.44
C VAL A 234 4.68 -7.26 -4.23
N GLY A 235 3.64 -6.43 -4.11
CA GLY A 235 3.55 -5.16 -4.80
C GLY A 235 4.64 -4.18 -4.38
N ALA A 236 5.01 -4.15 -3.10
CA ALA A 236 6.13 -3.33 -2.62
C ALA A 236 7.47 -3.75 -3.26
N GLU A 237 7.69 -5.05 -3.44
CA GLU A 237 8.89 -5.58 -4.10
C GLU A 237 8.88 -5.30 -5.61
N ILE A 238 7.76 -5.53 -6.29
CA ILE A 238 7.59 -5.23 -7.73
C ILE A 238 7.83 -3.75 -7.99
N LEU A 239 7.19 -2.84 -7.23
CA LEU A 239 7.41 -1.40 -7.37
C LEU A 239 8.88 -1.04 -7.12
N SER A 240 9.51 -1.63 -6.09
CA SER A 240 10.92 -1.37 -5.79
C SER A 240 11.83 -1.79 -6.95
N LYS A 241 11.59 -2.95 -7.57
CA LYS A 241 12.30 -3.42 -8.77
C LYS A 241 12.08 -2.49 -9.97
N ALA A 242 10.83 -2.14 -10.26
CA ALA A 242 10.45 -1.25 -11.36
C ALA A 242 11.19 0.10 -11.29
N PHE A 243 11.28 0.69 -10.10
CA PHE A 243 11.91 2.00 -9.91
C PHE A 243 13.41 1.93 -9.62
N ARG A 244 14.00 0.75 -9.42
CA ARG A 244 15.38 0.59 -8.93
C ARG A 244 16.40 1.33 -9.78
N LYS A 245 16.33 1.15 -11.10
CA LYS A 245 17.27 1.75 -12.07
C LYS A 245 17.24 3.28 -12.01
N LEU A 246 16.05 3.87 -11.84
CA LEU A 246 15.91 5.32 -11.74
C LEU A 246 16.30 5.83 -10.36
N PHE A 247 15.94 5.11 -9.29
CA PHE A 247 16.24 5.50 -7.91
C PHE A 247 17.74 5.67 -7.66
N VAL A 248 18.56 4.76 -8.20
CA VAL A 248 20.02 4.85 -8.10
C VAL A 248 20.55 6.16 -8.70
N LYS A 249 19.89 6.69 -9.74
CA LYS A 249 20.31 7.90 -10.47
C LYS A 249 19.77 9.20 -9.86
N THR A 250 18.94 9.15 -8.83
CA THR A 250 18.37 10.36 -8.22
C THR A 250 19.44 11.19 -7.53
N LYS A 251 19.32 12.52 -7.60
CA LYS A 251 20.25 13.48 -7.00
C LYS A 251 20.13 13.54 -5.48
N GLU A 252 18.89 13.47 -4.99
CA GLU A 252 18.58 13.52 -3.56
C GLU A 252 17.91 12.22 -3.12
N ARG A 253 18.29 11.71 -1.95
CA ARG A 253 17.66 10.52 -1.36
C ARG A 253 17.11 10.84 0.03
N LYS A 254 15.87 10.44 0.29
CA LYS A 254 15.20 10.63 1.59
C LYS A 254 14.67 9.30 2.12
N VAL A 255 14.86 9.03 3.40
CA VAL A 255 14.29 7.89 4.12
C VAL A 255 13.17 8.39 5.00
N LEU A 256 11.96 7.86 4.80
CA LEU A 256 10.77 8.26 5.52
C LEU A 256 10.41 7.18 6.54
N LEU A 257 10.58 7.50 7.82
CA LEU A 257 10.36 6.58 8.93
C LEU A 257 9.03 6.89 9.63
N PRO A 258 8.21 5.87 9.93
CA PRO A 258 6.99 6.07 10.71
C PRO A 258 7.34 6.35 12.17
N ALA A 259 6.41 7.00 12.89
CA ALA A 259 6.64 7.38 14.29
C ALA A 259 6.87 6.16 15.21
N CYS A 260 6.34 4.98 14.89
CA CYS A 260 6.48 3.77 15.70
C CYS A 260 7.91 3.18 15.75
N ILE A 261 8.85 3.67 14.94
CA ILE A 261 10.29 3.33 15.08
C ILE A 261 10.97 4.15 16.20
N CYS A 262 10.37 5.28 16.58
CA CYS A 262 10.93 6.12 17.63
C CYS A 262 10.91 5.35 18.97
N LEU A 263 12.06 5.26 19.63
CA LEU A 263 12.19 4.63 20.95
C LEU A 263 11.31 5.31 22.02
N LYS A 264 11.18 6.64 21.94
CA LYS A 264 10.40 7.43 22.89
C LYS A 264 9.05 7.79 22.27
N PRO A 265 7.95 7.73 23.03
CA PRO A 265 6.64 8.09 22.53
C PRO A 265 6.55 9.60 22.23
N GLU A 266 5.41 9.98 21.64
CA GLU A 266 5.05 11.38 21.44
C GLU A 266 5.05 12.16 22.76
N GLY A 267 5.42 13.45 22.72
CA GLY A 267 5.62 14.29 23.91
C GLY A 267 6.98 14.10 24.58
N VAL A 268 7.58 12.91 24.53
CA VAL A 268 8.90 12.62 25.13
C VAL A 268 10.02 12.67 24.08
N CYS A 269 9.74 12.22 22.85
CA CYS A 269 10.67 12.33 21.73
C CYS A 269 10.90 13.81 21.36
N LYS A 270 12.17 14.28 21.40
CA LYS A 270 12.53 15.68 21.07
C LYS A 270 12.56 15.96 19.55
N ARG A 271 11.83 15.21 18.72
CA ARG A 271 11.79 15.44 17.26
C ARG A 271 11.32 16.87 16.96
N LYS A 272 11.94 17.54 15.99
CA LYS A 272 11.58 18.91 15.60
C LYS A 272 10.74 18.89 14.34
N ARG A 273 9.58 19.55 14.36
CA ARG A 273 8.75 19.76 13.17
C ARG A 273 9.54 20.52 12.10
N VAL A 274 9.49 20.01 10.88
CA VAL A 274 9.93 20.70 9.67
C VAL A 274 8.78 20.68 8.66
N LYS A 275 9.07 21.19 7.46
CA LYS A 275 8.09 21.30 6.38
C LYS A 275 7.50 19.93 6.02
N ASP A 276 8.36 18.96 5.72
CA ASP A 276 7.96 17.61 5.28
C ASP A 276 8.20 16.57 6.39
N GLY A 277 7.55 16.75 7.53
CA GLY A 277 7.59 15.83 8.67
C GLY A 277 8.43 16.35 9.83
N PHE A 278 9.29 15.51 10.39
CA PHE A 278 10.09 15.85 11.58
C PHE A 278 11.54 15.37 11.46
N LEU A 279 12.47 16.17 11.99
CA LEU A 279 13.88 15.80 12.13
C LEU A 279 14.19 15.26 13.52
N CYS A 280 15.05 14.25 13.58
CA CYS A 280 15.57 13.75 14.84
C CYS A 280 16.49 14.78 15.52
N ARG A 281 16.36 14.93 16.85
CA ARG A 281 17.24 15.77 17.69
C ARG A 281 18.10 14.94 18.66
N ASN A 282 18.31 13.67 18.34
CA ASN A 282 19.26 12.78 19.04
C ASN A 282 19.02 12.64 20.56
N CYS A 283 17.75 12.63 20.99
CA CYS A 283 17.37 12.57 22.41
C CYS A 283 17.62 11.22 23.10
N SER A 284 18.04 10.19 22.35
CA SER A 284 18.52 8.91 22.86
C SER A 284 19.53 8.31 21.87
N LYS A 285 20.67 7.81 22.38
CA LYS A 285 21.70 7.14 21.56
C LYS A 285 21.24 5.79 21.01
N SER A 286 20.39 5.06 21.74
CA SER A 286 19.86 3.74 21.36
C SER A 286 18.64 3.77 20.43
N CYS A 287 18.20 4.94 19.97
CA CYS A 287 17.05 5.06 19.08
C CYS A 287 17.47 4.80 17.63
N ARG A 288 16.82 3.85 16.94
CA ARG A 288 17.08 3.53 15.52
C ARG A 288 16.97 4.77 14.61
N VAL A 289 16.05 5.69 14.89
CA VAL A 289 15.96 6.94 14.12
C VAL A 289 17.21 7.81 14.27
N ASN A 290 17.81 7.88 15.47
CA ASN A 290 19.06 8.63 15.70
C ASN A 290 20.24 7.98 14.96
N GLU A 291 20.35 6.65 15.06
CA GLU A 291 21.34 5.85 14.32
C GLU A 291 21.28 6.14 12.81
N LEU A 292 20.10 5.97 12.20
CA LEU A 292 19.90 6.24 10.77
C LEU A 292 20.13 7.71 10.41
N THR A 293 19.76 8.66 11.28
CA THR A 293 20.00 10.09 11.04
C THR A 293 21.49 10.41 11.01
N LYS A 294 22.30 9.77 11.85
CA LYS A 294 23.76 9.94 11.82
C LYS A 294 24.36 9.34 10.56
N LEU A 295 23.96 8.12 10.20
CA LEU A 295 24.40 7.46 8.97
C LEU A 295 24.04 8.27 7.72
N GLY A 296 22.84 8.85 7.68
CA GLY A 296 22.40 9.70 6.57
C GLY A 296 23.27 10.92 6.34
N LYS A 297 23.80 11.52 7.41
CA LYS A 297 24.78 12.62 7.30
C LYS A 297 26.09 12.19 6.67
N SER A 298 26.51 10.94 6.92
CA SER A 298 27.76 10.38 6.38
C SER A 298 27.61 9.86 4.95
N HIS A 299 26.39 9.53 4.51
CA HIS A 299 26.13 8.86 3.23
C HIS A 299 25.11 9.59 2.34
N SER A 300 25.00 10.92 2.50
CA SER A 300 24.22 11.80 1.61
C SER A 300 22.74 11.43 1.44
N PHE A 301 22.08 11.00 2.52
CA PHE A 301 20.61 10.83 2.53
C PHE A 301 19.97 11.48 3.76
N GLN A 302 18.76 12.01 3.61
CA GLN A 302 18.04 12.66 4.69
C GLN A 302 17.04 11.71 5.33
N VAL A 303 17.03 11.62 6.67
CA VAL A 303 16.01 10.89 7.42
C VAL A 303 14.93 11.85 7.92
N LEU A 304 13.67 11.53 7.61
CA LEU A 304 12.49 12.25 8.07
C LEU A 304 11.57 11.30 8.83
N ILE A 305 11.07 11.73 9.99
CA ILE A 305 10.01 11.03 10.70
C ILE A 305 8.67 11.56 10.17
N VAL A 306 7.80 10.65 9.74
CA VAL A 306 6.49 10.93 9.15
C VAL A 306 5.42 10.18 9.96
N PRO A 307 4.79 10.82 10.97
CA PRO A 307 3.77 10.18 11.80
C PRO A 307 2.49 9.87 11.02
N HIS A 308 2.10 10.77 10.12
CA HIS A 308 0.95 10.63 9.25
C HIS A 308 1.33 10.90 7.81
N GLU A 309 0.68 10.21 6.87
CA GLU A 309 0.91 10.36 5.44
C GLU A 309 0.73 11.80 4.93
N THR A 310 -0.08 12.61 5.63
CA THR A 310 -0.29 14.04 5.36
C THR A 310 0.89 14.93 5.75
N ASP A 311 1.81 14.44 6.58
CA ASP A 311 3.01 15.18 6.99
C ASP A 311 4.15 15.10 5.96
N ALA A 312 4.08 14.15 5.02
CA ALA A 312 5.05 14.05 3.94
C ALA A 312 4.57 14.77 2.66
N PHE A 313 5.53 15.37 1.94
CA PHE A 313 5.36 15.86 0.57
C PHE A 313 4.38 17.05 0.41
N SER A 314 4.32 17.91 1.41
CA SER A 314 3.44 19.09 1.42
C SER A 314 3.64 20.05 0.23
N ASN A 315 4.84 20.03 -0.38
CA ASN A 315 5.23 20.91 -1.49
C ASN A 315 5.77 20.18 -2.74
N ALA A 316 5.40 18.92 -2.97
CA ALA A 316 5.91 18.16 -4.12
C ALA A 316 5.51 18.71 -5.51
N LYS A 317 4.78 19.83 -5.59
CA LYS A 317 4.28 20.44 -6.83
C LYS A 317 5.37 20.83 -7.84
N ASN A 318 6.64 20.92 -7.43
CA ASN A 318 7.75 21.37 -8.29
C ASN A 318 8.89 20.34 -8.38
N ILE A 319 8.65 19.06 -8.07
CA ILE A 319 9.67 18.02 -8.19
C ILE A 319 9.66 17.48 -9.62
N ARG A 320 10.80 17.58 -10.31
CA ARG A 320 11.00 16.91 -11.59
C ARG A 320 11.19 15.42 -11.35
N TYR A 321 10.46 14.60 -12.11
CA TYR A 321 10.57 13.15 -11.98
C TYR A 321 12.01 12.69 -12.24
N GLY A 322 12.53 11.83 -11.37
CA GLY A 322 13.92 11.36 -11.40
C GLY A 322 14.89 12.15 -10.52
N ASP A 323 14.54 13.33 -10.01
CA ASP A 323 15.46 14.12 -9.17
C ASP A 323 15.54 13.60 -7.73
N VAL A 324 14.41 13.20 -7.15
CA VAL A 324 14.32 12.82 -5.72
C VAL A 324 13.87 11.38 -5.56
N GLY A 325 14.74 10.57 -4.96
CA GLY A 325 14.46 9.21 -4.53
C GLY A 325 13.96 9.18 -3.09
N VAL A 326 12.95 8.34 -2.82
CA VAL A 326 12.43 8.15 -1.46
C VAL A 326 12.40 6.67 -1.10
N VAL A 327 12.94 6.33 0.07
CA VAL A 327 12.71 5.02 0.71
C VAL A 327 11.58 5.19 1.71
N GLY A 328 10.40 4.68 1.36
CA GLY A 328 9.26 4.64 2.26
C GLY A 328 9.36 3.45 3.19
N VAL A 329 9.36 3.71 4.50
CA VAL A 329 9.27 2.67 5.52
C VAL A 329 7.85 2.65 6.08
N ALA A 330 7.17 1.50 6.04
CA ALA A 330 5.79 1.42 6.53
C ALA A 330 5.39 0.00 6.94
N CYS A 331 4.19 -0.12 7.55
CA CYS A 331 3.53 -1.41 7.72
C CYS A 331 3.19 -2.00 6.34
N VAL A 332 3.07 -3.32 6.26
CA VAL A 332 2.75 -4.06 5.02
C VAL A 332 1.63 -3.37 4.23
N LEU A 333 0.47 -3.14 4.85
CA LEU A 333 -0.74 -2.64 4.17
C LEU A 333 -0.68 -1.20 3.61
N ASN A 334 0.41 -0.46 3.84
CA ASN A 334 0.53 0.94 3.38
C ASN A 334 1.48 1.12 2.20
N LEU A 335 2.19 0.08 1.77
CA LEU A 335 3.34 0.23 0.88
C LEU A 335 2.95 0.47 -0.58
N ILE A 336 1.94 -0.24 -1.11
CA ILE A 336 1.47 0.00 -2.48
C ILE A 336 0.91 1.43 -2.60
N GLU A 337 -0.08 1.77 -1.77
CA GLU A 337 -0.70 3.09 -1.77
C GLU A 337 0.34 4.22 -1.57
N GLY A 338 1.28 4.04 -0.64
CA GLY A 338 2.38 4.97 -0.40
C GLY A 338 3.35 5.11 -1.58
N GLY A 339 3.68 4.01 -2.26
CA GLY A 339 4.52 3.98 -3.44
C GLY A 339 3.85 4.67 -4.64
N LEU A 340 2.59 4.35 -4.90
CA LEU A 340 1.79 4.98 -5.96
C LEU A 340 1.59 6.48 -5.70
N LYS A 341 1.36 6.87 -4.44
CA LYS A 341 1.36 8.27 -4.02
C LYS A 341 2.67 8.95 -4.39
N ALA A 342 3.80 8.39 -3.94
CA ALA A 342 5.10 8.97 -4.18
C ALA A 342 5.37 9.15 -5.68
N ARG A 343 5.03 8.13 -6.49
CA ARG A 343 5.11 8.21 -7.96
C ARG A 343 4.26 9.33 -8.55
N SER A 344 3.04 9.53 -8.05
CA SER A 344 2.14 10.61 -8.48
C SER A 344 2.63 12.02 -8.14
N LEU A 345 3.59 12.11 -7.21
CA LEU A 345 4.26 13.33 -6.77
C LEU A 345 5.65 13.49 -7.40
N ASN A 346 5.92 12.76 -8.49
CA ASN A 346 7.19 12.75 -9.21
C ASN A 346 8.40 12.32 -8.37
N LEU A 347 8.19 11.57 -7.31
CA LEU A 347 9.25 10.92 -6.55
C LEU A 347 9.54 9.54 -7.13
N VAL A 348 10.74 9.04 -6.88
CA VAL A 348 11.15 7.68 -7.27
C VAL A 348 11.13 6.80 -6.02
N PRO A 349 10.09 5.97 -5.82
CA PRO A 349 9.93 5.25 -4.56
C PRO A 349 10.73 3.95 -4.52
N GLN A 350 11.14 3.59 -3.31
CA GLN A 350 11.61 2.28 -2.89
C GLN A 350 10.91 1.94 -1.57
N CYS A 351 10.69 0.66 -1.31
CA CYS A 351 9.93 0.21 -0.15
C CYS A 351 10.82 -0.58 0.82
N VAL A 352 10.66 -0.33 2.12
CA VAL A 352 11.15 -1.20 3.19
C VAL A 352 10.01 -1.45 4.15
N ILE A 353 9.73 -2.72 4.43
CA ILE A 353 8.65 -3.10 5.34
C ILE A 353 9.19 -3.06 6.78
N LEU A 354 8.38 -2.51 7.69
CA LEU A 354 8.59 -2.73 9.13
C LEU A 354 8.55 -4.22 9.44
N ASP A 355 9.42 -4.70 10.31
CA ASP A 355 9.51 -6.12 10.68
C ASP A 355 8.22 -6.65 11.35
N TYR A 356 7.42 -5.77 11.93
CA TYR A 356 6.12 -6.06 12.52
C TYR A 356 5.32 -4.77 12.72
N CYS A 357 4.00 -4.88 12.84
CA CYS A 357 3.13 -3.75 13.11
C CYS A 357 3.07 -3.41 14.61
N GLY A 358 2.88 -2.12 14.91
CA GLY A 358 2.86 -1.64 16.30
C GLY A 358 2.38 -0.21 16.50
N CYS A 359 1.92 0.49 15.46
CA CYS A 359 1.54 1.89 15.63
C CYS A 359 0.28 2.06 16.50
N LYS A 360 0.30 3.12 17.32
CA LYS A 360 -0.79 3.43 18.25
C LYS A 360 -2.12 3.69 17.55
N SER A 361 -2.05 4.27 16.36
CA SER A 361 -3.24 4.66 15.60
C SER A 361 -4.01 3.47 15.06
N HIS A 362 -3.35 2.36 14.70
CA HIS A 362 -4.01 1.27 13.97
C HIS A 362 -3.99 -0.07 14.70
N TRP A 363 -3.02 -0.35 15.57
CA TRP A 363 -2.75 -1.74 15.98
C TRP A 363 -2.79 -1.96 17.49
N ASP A 364 -2.19 -1.07 18.28
CA ASP A 364 -2.07 -1.23 19.74
C ASP A 364 -2.37 0.06 20.49
N ASN A 365 -3.09 0.03 21.61
CA ASN A 365 -3.50 1.26 22.31
C ASN A 365 -2.33 2.04 22.94
N ASN A 366 -1.22 1.35 23.25
CA ASN A 366 -0.02 1.94 23.84
C ASN A 366 1.07 2.20 22.80
N GLY A 367 1.00 1.49 21.68
CA GLY A 367 2.02 1.45 20.64
C GLY A 367 3.15 0.50 21.03
N ILE A 368 3.59 -0.29 20.05
CA ILE A 368 4.76 -1.16 20.13
C ILE A 368 5.86 -0.55 19.27
N GLN A 369 7.06 -0.42 19.83
CA GLN A 369 8.21 0.02 19.05
C GLN A 369 8.52 -1.01 17.96
N THR A 370 8.43 -0.58 16.71
CA THR A 370 8.74 -1.39 15.54
C THR A 370 10.18 -1.17 15.10
N ASP A 371 10.64 -2.00 14.17
CA ASP A 371 11.99 -1.93 13.64
C ASP A 371 12.01 -2.36 12.16
N ILE A 372 13.18 -2.29 11.52
CA ILE A 372 13.40 -2.60 10.11
C ILE A 372 14.66 -3.43 9.90
N ASN A 373 14.73 -4.04 8.72
CA ASN A 373 15.96 -4.57 8.17
C ASN A 373 16.90 -3.44 7.69
N CYS A 374 17.90 -3.11 8.49
CA CYS A 374 18.92 -2.12 8.09
C CYS A 374 19.75 -2.58 6.89
N LYS A 375 20.08 -3.87 6.79
CA LYS A 375 20.84 -4.43 5.66
C LYS A 375 20.12 -4.16 4.34
N LYS A 376 18.82 -4.45 4.27
CA LYS A 376 18.02 -4.14 3.07
C LYS A 376 17.95 -2.64 2.79
N LEU A 377 17.78 -1.81 3.82
CA LEU A 377 17.79 -0.36 3.65
C LEU A 377 19.12 0.14 3.05
N PHE A 378 20.25 -0.38 3.52
CA PHE A 378 21.57 0.01 3.05
C PHE A 378 21.86 -0.49 1.63
N GLU A 379 21.43 -1.71 1.29
CA GLU A 379 21.45 -2.23 -0.08
C GLU A 379 20.70 -1.29 -1.05
N ILE A 380 19.50 -0.85 -0.67
CA ILE A 380 18.70 0.10 -1.45
C ILE A 380 19.44 1.43 -1.61
N LEU A 381 20.01 1.96 -0.52
CA LEU A 381 20.70 3.24 -0.51
C LEU A 381 22.11 3.21 -1.12
N GLN A 382 22.65 2.03 -1.46
CA GLN A 382 24.03 1.81 -1.90
C GLN A 382 25.06 2.32 -0.87
N VAL A 383 24.83 1.99 0.39
CA VAL A 383 25.72 2.31 1.51
C VAL A 383 26.52 1.05 1.86
N ALA A 384 27.85 1.16 1.95
CA ALA A 384 28.69 0.05 2.39
C ALA A 384 28.41 -0.25 3.87
N GLU A 385 28.22 -1.54 4.21
CA GLU A 385 28.12 -1.99 5.60
C GLU A 385 29.50 -1.87 6.27
N ASN A 386 29.85 -0.69 6.76
CA ASN A 386 30.88 -0.57 7.79
C ASN A 386 30.17 -0.73 9.15
N ILE A 387 29.89 -1.97 9.53
CA ILE A 387 29.40 -2.31 10.88
C ILE A 387 30.60 -2.69 11.76
#